data_AF-A0A942G4D8-F1
#
_entry.id   AF-A0A942G4D8-F1
#
_cell.length_a   1.000
_cell.length_b   1.000
_cell.length_c   1.000
_cell.angle_alpha   90.00
_cell.angle_beta   90.00
_cell.angle_gamma   90.00
#
_symmetry.space_group_name_H-M   'P 1'
#
loop_
_entity.id
_entity.type
_entity.pdbx_description
1 polymer ?
#
loop_
_entity_poly.entity_id
_entity_poly.type
_entity_poly.pdbx_seq_one_letter_code
_entity_poly.pdbx_strand_id
1 'polypeptide(L)'
;MKNNYGAMQHSRCFVYIDPPYYEQGKSLYRHYYSDKDHQDLAEFIAHCTYPWLISYDDHPFISDLYFNDQTHIQGLYRDYSVGSQHKRARELLISNMRIPPTRIFRYSVVVAND
;
A
#
# COMPACT_ATOMS: atom_id res chain seq x y z
N MET A 1 -34.73 -1.82 -1.00
CA MET A 1 -33.37 -2.26 -1.39
C MET A 1 -32.73 -2.87 -0.16
N LYS A 2 -32.46 -4.19 -0.16
CA LYS A 2 -31.90 -4.88 1.01
C LYS A 2 -30.40 -4.61 1.05
N ASN A 3 -29.94 -3.91 2.09
CA ASN A 3 -28.53 -3.68 2.37
C ASN A 3 -27.86 -5.02 2.69
N ASN A 4 -27.08 -5.55 1.74
CA ASN A 4 -26.34 -6.80 1.88
C ASN A 4 -24.97 -6.61 2.55
N TYR A 5 -24.88 -5.76 3.59
CA TYR A 5 -23.66 -5.64 4.41
C TYR A 5 -23.51 -6.81 5.41
N GLY A 6 -24.51 -7.69 5.50
CA GLY A 6 -24.55 -8.82 6.43
C GLY A 6 -24.35 -10.17 5.76
N ALA A 7 -23.16 -10.45 5.22
CA ALA A 7 -22.72 -11.83 4.92
C ALA A 7 -21.20 -11.93 4.65
N MET A 8 -20.37 -11.29 5.47
CA MET A 8 -18.97 -11.71 5.64
C MET A 8 -18.67 -11.85 7.14
N GLN A 9 -19.48 -12.65 7.82
CA GLN A 9 -19.12 -13.12 9.15
C GLN A 9 -18.37 -14.46 9.02
N HIS A 10 -17.10 -14.42 9.43
CA HIS A 10 -16.21 -15.56 9.70
C HIS A 10 -15.64 -16.36 8.51
N SER A 11 -14.80 -15.67 7.74
CA SER A 11 -13.52 -16.24 7.31
C SER A 11 -12.45 -15.23 7.71
N ARG A 12 -11.32 -15.64 8.27
CA ARG A 12 -10.21 -14.72 8.60
C ARG A 12 -9.72 -14.07 7.31
N CYS A 13 -10.28 -12.91 6.97
CA CYS A 13 -10.00 -12.20 5.74
C CYS A 13 -8.92 -11.16 6.01
N PHE A 14 -7.94 -11.12 5.11
CA PHE A 14 -6.98 -10.04 5.01
C PHE A 14 -7.10 -9.46 3.61
N VAL A 15 -7.26 -8.15 3.52
CA VAL A 15 -7.47 -7.46 2.24
C VAL A 15 -6.21 -6.69 1.88
N TYR A 16 -5.62 -7.02 0.74
CA TYR A 16 -4.59 -6.21 0.12
C TYR A 16 -5.22 -5.36 -0.99
N ILE A 17 -4.88 -4.08 -1.02
CA ILE A 17 -5.48 -3.10 -1.92
C ILE A 17 -4.34 -2.37 -2.63
N ASP A 18 -4.36 -2.44 -3.96
CA ASP A 18 -3.39 -1.79 -4.86
C ASP A 18 -4.17 -0.89 -5.84
N PRO A 19 -4.63 0.28 -5.38
CA PRO A 19 -5.45 1.18 -6.17
C PRO A 19 -4.60 1.83 -7.28
N PRO A 20 -5.20 2.51 -8.27
CA PRO A 20 -4.43 3.40 -9.13
C PRO A 20 -3.62 4.39 -8.30
N TYR A 21 -2.32 4.47 -8.59
CA TYR A 21 -1.38 5.28 -7.83
C TYR A 21 -1.62 6.79 -8.03
N TYR A 22 -1.18 7.63 -7.08
CA TYR A 22 -1.49 9.05 -7.14
C TYR A 22 -0.70 9.77 -8.25
N GLU A 23 0.63 9.69 -8.19
CA GLU A 23 1.50 10.31 -9.19
C GLU A 23 1.66 9.39 -10.41
N GLN A 24 1.93 8.11 -10.15
CA GLN A 24 2.23 7.15 -11.22
C GLN A 24 0.96 6.61 -11.90
N GLY A 25 -0.22 6.82 -11.32
CA GLY A 25 -1.46 6.16 -11.74
C GLY A 25 -1.82 6.41 -13.20
N LYS A 26 -1.66 7.64 -13.67
CA LYS A 26 -1.96 8.01 -15.08
C LYS A 26 -1.09 7.28 -16.09
N SER A 27 0.11 6.86 -15.69
CA SER A 27 1.04 6.12 -16.56
C SER A 27 0.85 4.61 -16.47
N LEU A 28 0.39 4.10 -15.32
CA LEU A 28 0.30 2.68 -15.02
C LEU A 28 -1.09 2.09 -15.28
N TYR A 29 -2.15 2.91 -15.19
CA TYR A 29 -3.54 2.43 -15.25
C TYR A 29 -4.33 3.14 -16.35
N ARG A 30 -5.17 2.36 -17.04
CA ARG A 30 -6.11 2.89 -18.05
C ARG A 30 -7.17 3.79 -17.44
N HIS A 31 -7.63 3.44 -16.24
CA HIS A 31 -8.58 4.20 -15.44
C HIS A 31 -7.88 4.60 -14.15
N TYR A 32 -7.43 5.85 -14.10
CA TYR A 32 -6.75 6.42 -12.95
C TYR A 32 -7.75 7.11 -12.03
N TYR A 33 -7.40 7.24 -10.76
CA TYR A 33 -8.21 7.91 -9.76
C TYR A 33 -8.04 9.44 -9.84
N SER A 34 -9.13 10.15 -9.60
CA SER A 34 -9.10 11.56 -9.22
C SER A 34 -8.82 11.70 -7.72
N ASP A 35 -8.47 12.91 -7.27
CA ASP A 35 -8.30 13.21 -5.84
C ASP A 35 -9.51 12.75 -5.00
N LYS A 36 -10.72 12.88 -5.55
CA LYS A 36 -11.97 12.45 -4.90
C LYS A 36 -12.06 10.92 -4.78
N ASP A 37 -11.64 10.18 -5.80
CA ASP A 37 -11.64 8.71 -5.75
C ASP A 37 -10.66 8.19 -4.67
N HIS A 38 -9.51 8.86 -4.52
CA HIS A 38 -8.57 8.56 -3.44
C HIS A 38 -9.14 8.84 -2.05
N GLN A 39 -9.83 9.98 -1.88
CA GLN A 39 -10.52 10.34 -0.65
C GLN A 39 -11.62 9.32 -0.31
N ASP A 40 -12.42 8.91 -1.30
CA ASP A 40 -13.51 7.96 -1.11
C ASP A 40 -13.00 6.58 -0.70
N LEU A 41 -11.88 6.13 -1.27
CA LEU A 41 -11.24 4.89 -0.83
C LEU A 41 -10.75 5.00 0.62
N ALA A 42 -10.11 6.12 0.99
CA ALA A 42 -9.61 6.33 2.34
C ALA A 42 -10.76 6.33 3.37
N GLU A 43 -11.85 7.05 3.07
CA GLU A 43 -13.05 7.08 3.91
C GLU A 43 -13.69 5.69 4.03
N PHE A 44 -13.82 4.95 2.91
CA PHE A 44 -14.38 3.61 2.92
C PHE A 44 -13.56 2.66 3.81
N ILE A 45 -12.23 2.66 3.68
CA ILE A 45 -11.38 1.71 4.41
C ILE A 45 -11.21 2.07 5.89
N ALA A 46 -11.33 3.35 6.25
CA ALA A 46 -11.33 3.78 7.64
C ALA A 46 -12.47 3.16 8.46
N HIS A 47 -13.60 2.81 7.83
CA HIS A 47 -14.73 2.15 8.47
C HIS A 47 -14.62 0.62 8.50
N CYS A 48 -13.58 0.03 7.90
CA CYS A 48 -13.42 -1.41 7.79
C CYS A 48 -12.72 -2.00 9.02
N THR A 49 -13.37 -2.97 9.66
CA THR A 49 -12.87 -3.62 10.90
C THR A 49 -11.99 -4.84 10.65
N TYR A 50 -11.96 -5.37 9.42
CA TYR A 50 -11.10 -6.48 9.06
C TYR A 50 -9.65 -6.01 8.78
N PRO A 51 -8.64 -6.88 8.95
CA PRO A 51 -7.26 -6.62 8.56
C PRO A 51 -7.11 -6.16 7.10
N TRP A 52 -6.42 -5.05 6.87
CA TRP A 52 -6.11 -4.57 5.51
C TRP A 52 -4.72 -3.96 5.37
N LEU A 53 -4.20 -3.95 4.15
CA LEU A 53 -2.95 -3.30 3.74
C LEU A 53 -3.15 -2.63 2.38
N ILE A 54 -2.77 -1.36 2.28
CA ILE A 54 -2.74 -0.55 1.05
C ILE A 54 -1.28 -0.25 0.68
N SER A 55 -0.96 -0.31 -0.61
CA SER A 55 0.26 0.29 -1.18
C SER A 55 -0.06 1.52 -2.02
N TYR A 56 0.80 2.54 -1.93
CA TYR A 56 0.70 3.78 -2.70
C TYR A 56 2.09 4.37 -3.02
N ASP A 57 2.14 5.31 -3.96
CA ASP A 57 3.27 6.25 -4.10
C ASP A 57 3.53 7.00 -2.78
N ASP A 58 4.79 7.33 -2.51
CA ASP A 58 5.16 8.22 -1.40
C ASP A 58 4.86 9.68 -1.74
N HIS A 59 3.61 10.09 -1.49
CA HIS A 59 3.14 11.45 -1.75
C HIS A 59 2.40 12.06 -0.54
N PRO A 60 2.65 13.34 -0.19
CA PRO A 60 2.04 13.98 0.99
C PRO A 60 0.51 13.91 1.04
N PHE A 61 -0.15 14.11 -0.11
CA PHE A 61 -1.61 13.98 -0.21
C PHE A 61 -2.09 12.61 0.29
N ILE A 62 -1.41 11.52 -0.11
CA ILE A 62 -1.78 10.19 0.33
C ILE A 62 -1.48 10.01 1.82
N SER A 63 -0.31 10.41 2.31
CA SER A 63 -0.02 10.28 3.74
C SER A 63 -1.05 11.01 4.60
N ASP A 64 -1.49 12.20 4.18
CA ASP A 64 -2.46 13.01 4.91
C ASP A 64 -3.85 12.36 4.96
N LEU A 65 -4.30 11.72 3.86
CA LEU A 65 -5.59 11.02 3.84
C LEU A 65 -5.68 9.89 4.86
N TYR A 66 -4.56 9.22 5.12
CA TYR A 66 -4.52 8.05 5.99
C TYR A 66 -3.92 8.34 7.37
N PHE A 67 -3.52 9.58 7.67
CA PHE A 67 -2.89 9.94 8.95
C PHE A 67 -3.92 10.01 10.09
N ASN A 68 -3.98 8.97 10.93
CA ASN A 68 -4.80 8.94 12.14
C ASN A 68 -4.28 7.89 13.14
N ASP A 69 -4.87 7.85 14.34
CA ASP A 69 -4.42 6.97 15.45
C ASP A 69 -4.67 5.47 15.20
N GLN A 70 -5.45 5.12 14.18
CA GLN A 70 -5.83 3.74 13.87
C GLN A 70 -5.03 3.15 12.70
N THR A 71 -4.14 3.92 12.09
CA THR A 71 -3.35 3.51 10.93
C THR A 71 -1.86 3.50 11.22
N HIS A 72 -1.16 2.61 10.53
CA HIS A 72 0.29 2.51 10.50
C HIS A 72 0.76 2.78 9.09
N ILE A 73 1.68 3.73 8.94
CA ILE A 73 2.28 4.11 7.66
C ILE A 73 3.77 3.79 7.71
N GLN A 74 4.27 3.04 6.72
CA GLN A 74 5.67 2.67 6.60
C GLN A 74 6.16 2.86 5.18
N GLY A 75 7.21 3.66 5.02
CA GLY A 75 7.91 3.80 3.74
C GLY A 75 8.74 2.56 3.41
N LEU A 76 8.66 2.10 2.16
CA LEU A 76 9.51 1.06 1.58
C LEU A 76 10.22 1.61 0.35
N TYR A 77 11.46 1.15 0.16
CA TYR A 77 12.19 1.39 -1.07
C TYR A 77 12.01 0.19 -1.99
N ARG A 78 11.60 0.43 -3.23
CA ARG A 78 11.63 -0.56 -4.30
C ARG A 78 12.75 -0.22 -5.25
N ASP A 79 13.68 -1.16 -5.39
CA ASP A 79 14.69 -1.12 -6.42
C ASP A 79 14.12 -1.77 -7.68
N TYR A 80 13.67 -0.96 -8.63
CA TYR A 80 13.27 -1.44 -9.95
C TYR A 80 14.47 -1.46 -10.87
N SER A 81 14.77 -2.64 -11.41
CA SER A 81 15.74 -2.82 -12.50
C SER A 81 14.95 -3.14 -13.77
N VAL A 82 14.69 -2.13 -14.60
CA VAL A 82 14.12 -2.32 -15.94
C VAL A 82 15.17 -1.87 -16.94
N GLY A 83 15.74 -2.82 -17.69
CA GLY A 83 16.92 -2.56 -18.54
C GLY A 83 18.15 -2.21 -17.71
N SER A 84 18.99 -1.29 -18.21
CA SER A 84 20.21 -0.80 -17.55
C SER A 84 19.99 0.39 -16.60
N GLN A 85 18.74 0.72 -16.28
CA GLN A 85 18.40 1.80 -15.36
C GLN A 85 17.99 1.26 -13.99
N HIS A 86 18.70 1.67 -12.95
CA HIS A 86 18.29 1.48 -11.56
C HIS A 86 17.45 2.68 -11.13
N LYS A 87 16.16 2.46 -10.87
CA LYS A 87 15.31 3.46 -10.21
C LYS A 87 14.94 2.98 -8.82
N ARG A 88 15.21 3.82 -7.84
CA ARG A 88 14.79 3.62 -6.46
C ARG A 88 13.52 4.43 -6.23
N ALA A 89 12.38 3.76 -6.31
CA ALA A 89 11.08 4.38 -6.00
C ALA A 89 10.76 4.16 -4.52
N ARG A 90 10.11 5.14 -3.88
CA ARG A 90 9.58 5.00 -2.53
C ARG A 90 8.08 4.75 -2.62
N GLU A 91 7.61 3.76 -1.87
CA GLU A 91 6.20 3.46 -1.70
C GLU A 91 5.82 3.52 -0.22
N LEU A 92 4.55 3.82 0.04
CA LEU A 92 3.95 3.74 1.36
C LEU A 92 3.19 2.43 1.48
N LEU A 93 3.47 1.70 2.56
CA LEU A 93 2.56 0.69 3.09
C LEU A 93 1.70 1.34 4.18
N ILE A 94 0.39 1.16 4.08
CA ILE A 94 -0.60 1.74 5.00
C ILE A 94 -1.50 0.61 5.50
N SER A 95 -1.70 0.47 6.80
CA SER A 95 -2.49 -0.63 7.37
C SER A 95 -3.18 -0.25 8.68
N ASN A 96 -4.34 -0.84 8.96
CA ASN A 96 -4.93 -0.84 10.31
C ASN A 96 -4.27 -1.85 11.26
N MET A 97 -3.24 -2.56 10.80
CA MET A 97 -2.41 -3.44 11.60
C MET A 97 -0.99 -2.91 11.67
N ARG A 98 -0.29 -3.27 12.75
CA ARG A 98 1.13 -2.97 12.87
C ARG A 98 1.90 -3.60 11.72
N ILE A 99 2.60 -2.77 10.94
CA ILE A 99 3.51 -3.21 9.89
C ILE A 99 4.82 -3.67 10.55
N PRO A 100 5.29 -4.91 10.31
CA PRO A 100 6.56 -5.36 10.84
C PRO A 100 7.73 -4.53 10.29
N PRO A 101 8.78 -4.26 11.09
CA PRO A 101 9.96 -3.56 10.61
C PRO A 101 10.62 -4.35 9.48
N THR A 102 10.90 -3.68 8.36
CA THR A 102 11.64 -4.29 7.26
C THR A 102 13.13 -4.35 7.61
N ARG A 103 13.56 -5.47 8.21
CA ARG A 103 14.98 -5.83 8.25
C ARG A 103 15.43 -6.07 6.80
N ILE A 104 16.24 -5.17 6.26
CA ILE A 104 17.04 -5.47 5.07
C ILE A 104 18.04 -6.54 5.52
N PHE A 105 17.73 -7.81 5.29
CA PHE A 105 18.73 -8.86 5.42
C PHE A 105 19.76 -8.62 4.32
N ARG A 106 20.89 -8.01 4.68
CA ARG A 106 22.09 -8.05 3.85
C ARG A 106 22.56 -9.50 3.81
N TYR A 107 22.09 -10.27 2.84
CA TYR A 107 22.76 -11.51 2.47
C TYR A 107 24.16 -11.12 2.01
N SER A 108 25.14 -11.35 2.88
CA SER A 108 26.54 -11.32 2.46
C SER A 108 26.72 -12.58 1.63
N VAL A 109 26.87 -12.44 0.32
CA VAL A 109 27.38 -13.54 -0.50
C VAL A 109 28.78 -13.81 0.02
N VAL A 110 28.93 -14.87 0.81
CA VAL A 110 30.25 -15.39 1.16
C VAL A 110 30.77 -16.00 -0.13
N VAL A 111 31.60 -15.25 -0.85
CA VAL A 111 32.36 -15.82 -1.96
C VAL A 111 33.38 -16.73 -1.30
N ALA A 112 33.11 -18.03 -1.30
CA ALA A 112 34.12 -19.03 -0.97
C ALA A 112 35.18 -18.95 -2.06
N ASN A 113 36.35 -18.43 -1.73
CA ASN A 113 37.54 -18.62 -2.54
C ASN A 113 38.15 -19.96 -2.13
N ASP A 114 38.12 -20.93 -3.03
CA ASP A 114 39.03 -22.08 -3.06
C ASP A 114 40.43 -21.64 -3.53
#